data_AF-A0A0S3R305-F1
#
_entry.id   AF-A0A0S3R305-F1
#
_cell.length_a   1.000
_cell.length_b   1.000
_cell.length_c   1.000
_cell.angle_alpha   90.00
_cell.angle_beta   90.00
_cell.angle_gamma   90.00
#
_symmetry.space_group_name_H-M   'P 1'
#
loop_
_entity.id
_entity.type
_entity.pdbx_description
1 polymer ?
#
loop_
_entity_poly.entity_id
_entity_poly.type
_entity_poly.pdbx_seq_one_letter_code
_entity_poly.pdbx_strand_id
1 'polypeptide(L)'
;MGAKVNILVVLVLLLVVSLHQARAAKSGNYNVTRLKGRKEITNRCNLFIGSWVIDPSLPLYDSSSCPFIDAEFDCQKYGRPDKQYLKYSWKPDSCALPRFDGVDFLKRWRGKRIMFVGDSLSLNMWESLSCMLHASVPNATTTFVRREALSTVTFQDYEVTIELYRTPYLVDIVREEVGRVLTLDSIQAGNAWIGMDMLIFNSWHWWTHTGNSQGWDYIRDGPNLLKNMERLEAFYKGMSTWGEWVDQNIDPSKTKVFFQGISPTHYQGEEWNEPRKSCSGELEPLGGSTYPAGLPPAANIVNRVLKNMKSKVYLLDITLLSQLRKDAHPSAYSGDHAGNDCSHWCLPGLPDTWNELLNGALIS
;
A
#
# COMPACT_ATOMS: atom_id res chain seq x y z
N MET A 1 -30.41 -2.46 74.62
CA MET A 1 -29.73 -1.46 75.47
C MET A 1 -28.56 -2.14 76.17
N GLY A 2 -27.36 -1.56 76.06
CA GLY A 2 -26.14 -1.98 76.76
C GLY A 2 -25.37 -3.11 76.05
N ALA A 3 -24.05 -3.11 75.93
CA ALA A 3 -23.02 -2.10 76.16
C ALA A 3 -21.79 -2.53 75.32
N LYS A 4 -20.94 -1.55 74.97
CA LYS A 4 -19.72 -1.69 74.17
C LYS A 4 -18.61 -2.44 74.93
N VAL A 5 -17.65 -3.03 74.19
CA VAL A 5 -16.16 -2.90 74.28
C VAL A 5 -15.56 -4.11 73.51
N ASN A 6 -15.07 -3.95 72.27
CA ASN A 6 -13.72 -3.57 71.81
C ASN A 6 -12.58 -4.57 72.12
N ILE A 7 -11.96 -5.09 71.04
CA ILE A 7 -10.51 -5.33 70.82
C ILE A 7 -10.15 -6.73 70.27
N LEU A 8 -9.39 -6.68 69.16
CA LEU A 8 -8.38 -7.61 68.63
C LEU A 8 -8.75 -8.56 67.48
N VAL A 9 -7.77 -8.68 66.58
CA VAL A 9 -7.58 -9.68 65.50
C VAL A 9 -8.02 -9.23 64.10
N VAL A 10 -7.23 -8.36 63.46
CA VAL A 10 -6.93 -8.46 62.02
C VAL A 10 -5.57 -7.82 61.76
N LEU A 11 -4.48 -8.57 61.94
CA LEU A 11 -3.22 -8.39 61.23
C LEU A 11 -2.30 -9.52 61.69
N VAL A 12 -1.60 -10.12 60.72
CA VAL A 12 -0.77 -11.34 60.85
C VAL A 12 -1.55 -12.65 60.68
N LEU A 13 -1.88 -12.95 59.42
CA LEU A 13 -1.89 -14.31 58.85
C LEU A 13 -2.00 -14.17 57.32
N LEU A 14 -0.94 -13.67 56.70
CA LEU A 14 -0.73 -13.77 55.25
C LEU A 14 0.50 -14.64 55.03
N LEU A 15 0.29 -15.95 55.12
CA LEU A 15 1.19 -16.95 54.56
C LEU A 15 0.35 -18.17 54.14
N VAL A 16 0.34 -18.37 52.82
CA VAL A 16 0.16 -19.63 52.08
C VAL A 16 -1.26 -20.20 51.96
N VAL A 17 -1.92 -19.87 50.85
CA VAL A 17 -2.51 -20.90 49.99
C VAL A 17 -2.10 -20.60 48.54
N SER A 18 -1.08 -21.33 48.11
CA SER A 18 -0.63 -21.47 46.73
C SER A 18 -1.52 -22.47 46.00
N LEU A 19 -2.08 -22.05 44.85
CA LEU A 19 -2.46 -22.95 43.76
C LEU A 19 -2.28 -22.22 42.43
N HIS A 20 -1.63 -22.94 41.51
CA HIS A 20 -0.94 -22.45 40.34
C HIS A 20 -1.86 -21.91 39.24
N GLN A 21 -1.49 -20.75 38.69
CA GLN A 21 -1.60 -20.48 37.24
C GLN A 21 -0.30 -19.85 36.76
N ALA A 22 0.54 -20.68 36.14
CA ALA A 22 1.64 -20.21 35.32
C ALA A 22 1.06 -19.58 34.05
N ARG A 23 0.87 -18.26 34.04
CA ARG A 23 0.82 -17.51 32.79
C ARG A 23 2.25 -17.27 32.34
N ALA A 24 2.67 -18.02 31.33
CA ALA A 24 3.87 -17.75 30.58
C ALA A 24 3.72 -16.39 29.88
N ALA A 25 4.20 -15.32 30.53
CA ALA A 25 4.54 -14.11 29.83
C ALA A 25 5.72 -14.46 28.90
N LYS A 26 5.43 -14.72 27.62
CA LYS A 26 6.46 -14.69 26.58
C LYS A 26 6.90 -13.25 26.44
N SER A 27 7.83 -12.83 27.28
CA SER A 27 8.75 -11.73 27.01
C SER A 27 9.59 -12.15 25.82
N GLY A 28 9.08 -11.92 24.61
CA GLY A 28 9.92 -11.89 23.43
C GLY A 28 10.86 -10.71 23.59
N ASN A 29 12.11 -10.97 23.96
CA ASN A 29 13.20 -10.03 23.77
C ASN A 29 13.32 -9.75 22.28
N TYR A 30 12.52 -8.82 21.78
CA TYR A 30 12.83 -8.15 20.53
C TYR A 30 14.09 -7.36 20.83
N ASN A 31 15.22 -7.88 20.38
CA ASN A 31 16.44 -7.11 20.24
C ASN A 31 16.13 -5.96 19.28
N VAL A 32 15.61 -4.85 19.83
CA VAL A 32 15.67 -3.54 19.19
C VAL A 32 17.16 -3.23 19.17
N THR A 33 17.83 -3.69 18.12
CA THR A 33 19.13 -3.18 17.73
C THR A 33 18.89 -1.74 17.39
N ARG A 34 18.99 -0.90 18.43
CA ARG A 34 19.15 0.54 18.33
C ARG A 34 20.38 0.72 17.46
N LEU A 35 20.17 0.98 16.16
CA LEU A 35 21.22 1.36 15.22
C LEU A 35 21.77 2.72 15.66
N LYS A 36 22.60 2.68 16.71
CA LYS A 36 23.43 3.78 17.17
C LYS A 36 24.66 3.78 16.27
N GLY A 37 24.52 4.38 15.09
CA GLY A 37 25.61 4.45 14.12
C GLY A 37 25.19 4.93 12.74
N ARG A 38 24.88 6.21 12.60
CA ARG A 38 25.25 6.99 11.40
C ARG A 38 25.09 8.48 11.62
N LYS A 39 26.13 9.06 12.22
CA LYS A 39 26.49 10.46 11.97
C LYS A 39 27.64 10.43 10.97
N GLU A 40 27.35 9.96 9.76
CA GLU A 40 28.18 10.18 8.58
C GLU A 40 27.33 10.92 7.56
N ILE A 41 27.71 12.16 7.29
CA ILE A 41 27.10 13.04 6.31
C ILE A 41 27.44 12.50 4.92
N THR A 42 26.44 12.04 4.18
CA THR A 42 26.35 12.32 2.73
C THR A 42 24.91 12.73 2.42
N ASN A 43 24.78 13.89 1.78
CA ASN A 43 23.55 14.49 1.24
C ASN A 43 22.80 13.54 0.29
N ARG A 44 22.08 12.53 0.79
CA ARG A 44 21.13 11.78 -0.03
C ARG A 44 19.72 12.04 0.48
N CYS A 45 18.96 12.75 -0.34
CA CYS A 45 17.53 12.99 -0.18
C CYS A 45 16.82 11.63 -0.02
N ASN A 46 16.23 11.38 1.14
CA ASN A 46 15.29 10.29 1.31
C ASN A 46 13.87 10.86 1.21
N LEU A 47 13.20 10.61 0.08
CA LEU A 47 11.85 11.10 -0.21
C LEU A 47 10.79 10.49 0.71
N PHE A 48 11.08 9.36 1.38
CA PHE A 48 10.10 8.58 2.13
C PHE A 48 10.17 8.78 3.65
N ILE A 49 11.10 9.61 4.14
CA ILE A 49 11.19 10.02 5.55
C ILE A 49 10.85 11.51 5.64
N GLY A 50 9.84 11.83 6.44
CA GLY A 50 9.22 13.15 6.44
C GLY A 50 8.01 13.21 7.36
N SER A 51 7.16 14.21 7.10
CA SER A 51 5.90 14.43 7.81
C SER A 51 4.82 14.96 6.87
N TRP A 52 3.57 14.72 7.25
CA TRP A 52 2.42 15.33 6.59
C TRP A 52 2.24 16.77 7.04
N VAL A 53 2.09 17.67 6.07
CA VAL A 53 1.86 19.10 6.28
C VAL A 53 0.61 19.54 5.52
N ILE A 54 -0.02 20.62 5.98
CA ILE A 54 -1.17 21.20 5.28
C ILE A 54 -0.65 22.03 4.10
N ASP A 55 -1.15 21.75 2.90
CA ASP A 55 -1.00 22.55 1.69
C ASP A 55 -2.38 23.04 1.22
N PRO A 56 -2.71 24.33 1.38
CA PRO A 56 -3.98 24.90 0.93
C PRO A 56 -4.22 24.79 -0.57
N SER A 57 -3.16 24.63 -1.37
CA SER A 57 -3.21 24.57 -2.85
C SER A 57 -3.62 23.21 -3.41
N LEU A 58 -3.72 22.17 -2.56
CA LEU A 58 -4.26 20.85 -2.91
C LEU A 58 -5.79 20.83 -2.87
N PRO A 59 -6.48 19.86 -3.49
CA PRO A 59 -5.94 18.81 -4.35
C PRO A 59 -5.47 19.33 -5.71
N LEU A 60 -4.69 18.53 -6.45
CA LEU A 60 -4.18 18.89 -7.79
C LEU A 60 -5.27 18.90 -8.87
N TYR A 61 -6.39 18.23 -8.63
CA TYR A 61 -7.54 18.15 -9.52
C TYR A 61 -8.83 17.98 -8.72
N ASP A 62 -9.97 18.24 -9.36
CA ASP A 62 -11.30 17.94 -8.82
C ASP A 62 -11.73 16.55 -9.30
N SER A 63 -12.19 15.66 -8.41
CA SER A 63 -12.61 14.30 -8.81
C SER A 63 -13.72 14.32 -9.86
N SER A 64 -14.62 15.30 -9.79
CA SER A 64 -15.73 15.47 -10.73
C SER A 64 -15.29 15.74 -12.18
N SER A 65 -14.05 16.18 -12.37
CA SER A 65 -13.45 16.42 -13.69
C SER A 65 -12.71 15.22 -14.27
N CYS A 66 -12.47 14.17 -13.47
CA CYS A 66 -11.74 12.99 -13.92
C CYS A 66 -12.71 11.84 -14.31
N PRO A 67 -12.71 11.39 -15.58
CA PRO A 67 -13.64 10.36 -16.03
C PRO A 67 -13.17 8.92 -15.74
N PHE A 68 -12.00 8.74 -15.10
CA PHE A 68 -11.38 7.43 -14.89
C PHE A 68 -11.65 6.83 -13.50
N ILE A 69 -12.16 7.63 -12.55
CA ILE A 69 -12.27 7.24 -11.15
C ILE A 69 -13.42 6.25 -10.97
N ASP A 70 -13.12 5.07 -10.44
CA ASP A 70 -14.14 4.09 -10.05
C ASP A 70 -14.94 4.59 -8.83
N ALA A 71 -16.19 4.13 -8.74
CA ALA A 71 -17.11 4.57 -7.70
C ALA A 71 -16.59 4.33 -6.28
N GLU A 72 -15.79 3.28 -6.08
CA GLU A 72 -15.18 2.94 -4.79
C GLU A 72 -14.16 3.99 -4.29
N PHE A 73 -13.58 4.81 -5.17
CA PHE A 73 -12.57 5.81 -4.80
C PHE A 73 -13.08 7.26 -4.86
N ASP A 74 -14.21 7.55 -5.51
CA ASP A 74 -14.76 8.91 -5.66
C ASP A 74 -15.58 9.38 -4.44
N CYS A 75 -14.91 9.48 -3.29
CA CYS A 75 -15.56 9.74 -2.01
C CYS A 75 -16.42 11.02 -1.99
N GLN A 76 -15.99 12.08 -2.68
CA GLN A 76 -16.72 13.35 -2.73
C GLN A 76 -18.05 13.19 -3.49
N LYS A 77 -18.04 12.50 -4.63
CA LYS A 77 -19.26 12.17 -5.37
C LYS A 77 -20.21 11.31 -4.57
N TYR A 78 -19.67 10.40 -3.75
CA TYR A 78 -20.46 9.50 -2.89
C TYR A 78 -20.72 10.06 -1.48
N GLY A 79 -20.67 11.39 -1.34
CA GLY A 79 -21.28 12.09 -0.20
C GLY A 79 -20.38 12.26 1.02
N ARG A 80 -19.07 12.02 0.90
CA ARG A 80 -18.12 12.31 1.98
C ARG A 80 -18.14 13.82 2.30
N PRO A 81 -18.53 14.23 3.51
CA PRO A 81 -18.77 15.64 3.82
C PRO A 81 -17.49 16.42 4.14
N ASP A 82 -16.48 15.76 4.71
CA ASP A 82 -15.21 16.38 5.07
C ASP A 82 -14.28 16.48 3.85
N LYS A 83 -13.49 17.56 3.80
CA LYS A 83 -12.52 17.84 2.71
C LYS A 83 -11.10 18.07 3.22
N GLN A 84 -10.87 17.99 4.52
CA GLN A 84 -9.58 18.27 5.14
C GLN A 84 -8.52 17.23 4.78
N TYR A 85 -8.89 15.97 4.58
CA TYR A 85 -7.98 14.91 4.12
C TYR A 85 -7.33 15.24 2.75
N LEU A 86 -7.98 16.07 1.93
CA LEU A 86 -7.48 16.52 0.62
C LEU A 86 -6.34 17.55 0.72
N LYS A 87 -6.11 18.11 1.91
CA LYS A 87 -5.20 19.25 2.09
C LYS A 87 -3.82 18.84 2.64
N TYR A 88 -3.52 17.54 2.72
CA TYR A 88 -2.24 17.06 3.23
C TYR A 88 -1.26 16.75 2.09
N SER A 89 -0.09 17.38 2.16
CA SER A 89 1.08 17.11 1.31
C SER A 89 2.19 16.46 2.13
N TRP A 90 2.96 15.58 1.51
CA TRP A 90 4.10 14.96 2.14
C TRP A 90 5.36 15.83 1.99
N LYS A 91 6.02 16.13 3.11
CA LYS A 91 7.25 16.91 3.14
C LYS A 91 8.41 16.03 3.63
N PRO A 92 9.35 15.64 2.73
CA PRO A 92 10.56 14.94 3.15
C PRO A 92 11.42 15.79 4.11
N ASP A 93 12.09 15.16 5.06
CA ASP A 93 12.91 15.86 6.07
C ASP A 93 14.22 16.40 5.51
N SER A 94 14.76 15.73 4.49
CA SER A 94 16.12 15.94 3.99
C SER A 94 16.20 16.69 2.66
N CYS A 95 15.05 17.01 2.05
CA CYS A 95 14.96 17.62 0.72
C CYS A 95 13.55 18.13 0.43
N ALA A 96 13.44 18.98 -0.60
CA ALA A 96 12.14 19.35 -1.16
C ALA A 96 11.67 18.27 -2.14
N LEU A 97 10.41 17.86 -2.02
CA LEU A 97 9.72 17.11 -3.07
C LEU A 97 9.24 18.11 -4.13
N PRO A 98 9.67 18.00 -5.41
CA PRO A 98 9.18 18.88 -6.47
C PRO A 98 7.67 18.72 -6.65
N ARG A 99 6.96 19.85 -6.81
CA ARG A 99 5.53 19.82 -7.15
C ARG A 99 5.34 19.08 -8.47
N PHE A 100 4.30 18.24 -8.54
CA PHE A 100 3.99 17.53 -9.77
C PHE A 100 3.63 18.48 -10.92
N ASP A 101 4.30 18.29 -12.05
CA ASP A 101 4.00 18.95 -13.32
C ASP A 101 3.65 17.87 -14.35
N GLY A 102 2.35 17.69 -14.59
CA GLY A 102 1.87 16.67 -15.52
C GLY A 102 2.22 16.94 -16.98
N VAL A 103 2.43 18.20 -17.36
CA VAL A 103 2.87 18.57 -18.71
C VAL A 103 4.33 18.17 -18.91
N ASP A 104 5.19 18.45 -17.93
CA ASP A 104 6.59 18.00 -17.94
C ASP A 104 6.69 16.47 -17.92
N PHE A 105 5.89 15.80 -17.09
CA PHE A 105 5.82 14.33 -17.05
C PHE A 105 5.51 13.75 -18.43
N LEU A 106 4.43 14.20 -19.08
CA LEU A 106 4.05 13.72 -20.40
C LEU A 106 5.10 14.03 -21.47
N LYS A 107 5.80 15.17 -21.37
CA LYS A 107 6.90 15.50 -22.31
C LYS A 107 8.10 14.57 -22.13
N ARG A 108 8.51 14.28 -20.89
CA ARG A 108 9.63 13.36 -20.60
C ARG A 108 9.33 11.94 -21.05
N TRP A 109 8.09 11.52 -20.91
CA TRP A 109 7.62 10.17 -21.25
C TRP A 109 7.01 10.08 -22.65
N ARG A 110 7.22 11.08 -23.52
CA ARG A 110 6.68 11.07 -24.89
C ARG A 110 7.07 9.80 -25.65
N GLY A 111 6.08 9.14 -26.25
CA GLY A 111 6.29 7.89 -26.99
C GLY A 111 6.55 6.65 -26.12
N LYS A 112 6.24 6.72 -24.81
CA LYS A 112 6.57 5.67 -23.83
C LYS A 112 5.34 5.00 -23.25
N ARG A 113 5.54 3.76 -22.77
CA ARG A 113 4.51 2.94 -22.12
C ARG A 113 4.88 2.66 -20.67
N ILE A 114 3.95 2.99 -19.78
CA ILE A 114 4.08 2.81 -18.32
C ILE A 114 3.00 1.84 -17.89
N MET A 115 3.33 0.81 -17.13
CA MET A 115 2.35 -0.19 -16.68
C MET A 115 2.40 -0.39 -15.17
N PHE A 116 1.24 -0.22 -14.54
CA PHE A 116 0.96 -0.64 -13.18
C PHE A 116 0.55 -2.11 -13.19
N VAL A 117 1.15 -2.93 -12.33
CA VAL A 117 0.92 -4.37 -12.29
C VAL A 117 0.67 -4.82 -10.86
N GLY A 118 -0.52 -5.32 -10.57
CA GLY A 118 -0.81 -5.78 -9.22
C GLY A 118 -2.28 -5.85 -8.85
N ASP A 119 -2.57 -5.54 -7.60
CA ASP A 119 -3.88 -5.63 -6.98
C ASP A 119 -4.71 -4.34 -7.13
N SER A 120 -5.81 -4.24 -6.39
CA SER A 120 -6.69 -3.05 -6.43
C SER A 120 -6.02 -1.76 -5.97
N LEU A 121 -4.88 -1.82 -5.27
CA LEU A 121 -4.13 -0.63 -4.87
C LEU A 121 -3.25 -0.13 -6.04
N SER A 122 -2.82 -1.00 -6.96
CA SER A 122 -2.26 -0.58 -8.25
C SER A 122 -3.32 0.11 -9.12
N LEU A 123 -4.55 -0.40 -9.13
CA LEU A 123 -5.68 0.26 -9.77
C LEU A 123 -5.89 1.69 -9.20
N ASN A 124 -5.92 1.80 -7.87
CA ASN A 124 -6.11 3.07 -7.17
C ASN A 124 -4.98 4.10 -7.47
N MET A 125 -3.72 3.66 -7.55
CA MET A 125 -2.59 4.52 -7.95
C MET A 125 -2.61 4.89 -9.45
N TRP A 126 -3.03 3.95 -10.31
CA TRP A 126 -3.15 4.16 -11.76
C TRP A 126 -4.24 5.19 -12.11
N GLU A 127 -5.40 5.13 -11.44
CA GLU A 127 -6.47 6.13 -11.61
C GLU A 127 -6.01 7.51 -11.16
N SER A 128 -5.36 7.58 -10.00
CA SER A 128 -4.75 8.83 -9.50
C SER A 128 -3.82 9.47 -10.52
N LEU A 129 -2.83 8.72 -11.05
CA LEU A 129 -1.89 9.27 -12.03
C LEU A 129 -2.62 9.73 -13.29
N SER A 130 -3.56 8.93 -13.78
CA SER A 130 -4.35 9.24 -14.97
C SER A 130 -5.14 10.54 -14.78
N CYS A 131 -5.75 10.77 -13.62
CA CYS A 131 -6.45 12.00 -13.29
C CYS A 131 -5.51 13.21 -13.17
N MET A 132 -4.39 13.06 -12.48
CA MET A 132 -3.37 14.12 -12.33
C MET A 132 -2.87 14.59 -13.70
N LEU A 133 -2.60 13.65 -14.60
CA LEU A 133 -2.18 13.95 -15.97
C LEU A 133 -3.30 14.61 -16.77
N HIS A 134 -4.51 14.05 -16.74
CA HIS A 134 -5.64 14.59 -17.50
C HIS A 134 -6.01 16.02 -17.09
N ALA A 135 -6.01 16.32 -15.79
CA ALA A 135 -6.23 17.67 -15.29
C ALA A 135 -5.14 18.65 -15.70
N SER A 136 -3.89 18.17 -15.90
CA SER A 136 -2.77 18.99 -16.34
C SER A 136 -2.84 19.35 -17.84
N VAL A 137 -3.57 18.58 -18.65
CA VAL A 137 -3.72 18.76 -20.10
C VAL A 137 -5.18 18.65 -20.54
N PRO A 138 -6.09 19.55 -20.08
CA PRO A 138 -7.53 19.39 -20.28
C PRO A 138 -7.99 19.40 -21.74
N ASN A 139 -7.17 19.94 -22.64
CA ASN A 139 -7.46 20.01 -24.08
C ASN A 139 -6.80 18.88 -24.88
N ALA A 140 -6.00 18.01 -24.26
CA ALA A 140 -5.30 16.96 -24.97
C ALA A 140 -6.23 15.80 -25.33
N THR A 141 -6.06 15.24 -26.53
CA THR A 141 -6.83 14.08 -26.96
C THR A 141 -6.46 12.87 -26.11
N THR A 142 -7.45 12.34 -25.37
CA THR A 142 -7.24 11.22 -24.43
C THR A 142 -8.18 10.08 -24.76
N THR A 143 -7.65 8.86 -24.86
CA THR A 143 -8.46 7.64 -25.05
C THR A 143 -8.37 6.76 -23.82
N PHE A 144 -9.52 6.27 -23.33
CA PHE A 144 -9.60 5.39 -22.18
C PHE A 144 -10.30 4.09 -22.56
N VAL A 145 -9.67 2.96 -22.25
CA VAL A 145 -10.22 1.61 -22.44
C VAL A 145 -10.15 0.86 -21.13
N ARG A 146 -11.31 0.50 -20.57
CA ARG A 146 -11.42 -0.39 -19.41
C ARG A 146 -11.66 -1.82 -19.87
N ARG A 147 -10.83 -2.76 -19.42
CA ARG A 147 -11.08 -4.21 -19.54
C ARG A 147 -10.69 -4.91 -18.25
N GLU A 148 -11.14 -6.15 -18.10
CA GLU A 148 -10.93 -6.95 -16.89
C GLU A 148 -9.45 -7.13 -16.54
N ALA A 149 -8.63 -7.55 -17.51
CA ALA A 149 -7.20 -7.82 -17.28
C ALA A 149 -6.29 -6.61 -17.57
N LEU A 150 -6.54 -5.88 -18.66
CA LEU A 150 -5.71 -4.77 -19.14
C LEU A 150 -6.54 -3.54 -19.43
N SER A 151 -6.35 -2.48 -18.65
CA SER A 151 -6.96 -1.17 -18.87
C SER A 151 -5.90 -0.15 -19.29
N THR A 152 -6.27 0.82 -20.13
CA THR A 152 -5.33 1.79 -20.69
C THR A 152 -5.90 3.20 -20.75
N VAL A 153 -5.08 4.19 -20.41
CA VAL A 153 -5.31 5.61 -20.71
C VAL A 153 -4.16 6.07 -21.61
N THR A 154 -4.48 6.64 -22.78
CA THR A 154 -3.48 7.16 -23.72
C THR A 154 -3.68 8.65 -23.96
N PHE A 155 -2.63 9.43 -23.72
CA PHE A 155 -2.55 10.86 -24.03
C PHE A 155 -1.96 11.01 -25.43
N GLN A 156 -2.84 11.08 -26.44
CA GLN A 156 -2.47 10.94 -27.86
C GLN A 156 -1.49 12.02 -28.31
N ASP A 157 -1.69 13.27 -27.89
CA ASP A 157 -0.83 14.41 -28.25
C ASP A 157 0.62 14.27 -27.74
N TYR A 158 0.84 13.38 -26.77
CA TYR A 158 2.12 13.06 -26.17
C TYR A 158 2.58 11.62 -26.47
N GLU A 159 1.77 10.81 -27.14
CA GLU A 159 2.07 9.40 -27.42
C GLU A 159 2.45 8.63 -26.14
N VAL A 160 1.84 8.97 -25.00
CA VAL A 160 2.09 8.29 -23.71
C VAL A 160 0.90 7.40 -23.37
N THR A 161 1.18 6.14 -23.08
CA THR A 161 0.18 5.18 -22.62
C THR A 161 0.47 4.76 -21.19
N ILE A 162 -0.53 4.91 -20.32
CA ILE A 162 -0.53 4.44 -18.93
C ILE A 162 -1.46 3.23 -18.84
N GLU A 163 -0.91 2.08 -18.49
CA GLU A 163 -1.57 0.78 -18.49
C GLU A 163 -1.74 0.25 -17.07
N LEU A 164 -2.80 -0.51 -16.85
CA LEU A 164 -3.02 -1.29 -15.64
C LEU A 164 -3.21 -2.75 -16.04
N TYR A 165 -2.34 -3.62 -15.54
CA TYR A 165 -2.48 -5.07 -15.64
C TYR A 165 -2.87 -5.65 -14.28
N ARG A 166 -4.09 -6.17 -14.16
CA ARG A 166 -4.60 -6.71 -12.90
C ARG A 166 -4.11 -8.14 -12.67
N THR A 167 -3.24 -8.31 -11.68
CA THR A 167 -2.78 -9.61 -11.18
C THR A 167 -2.49 -9.50 -9.68
N PRO A 168 -3.50 -9.66 -8.81
CA PRO A 168 -3.35 -9.28 -7.40
C PRO A 168 -2.21 -9.98 -6.65
N TYR A 169 -1.89 -11.19 -7.08
CA TYR A 169 -0.86 -12.04 -6.48
C TYR A 169 0.47 -12.03 -7.25
N LEU A 170 0.53 -11.35 -8.41
CA LEU A 170 1.60 -11.40 -9.41
C LEU A 170 1.81 -12.78 -10.05
N VAL A 171 1.87 -13.83 -9.24
CA VAL A 171 1.87 -15.23 -9.65
C VAL A 171 0.50 -15.69 -10.15
N ASP A 172 0.51 -16.74 -10.96
CA ASP A 172 -0.69 -17.19 -11.67
C ASP A 172 -1.71 -17.86 -10.74
N ILE A 173 -2.99 -17.66 -11.07
CA ILE A 173 -4.07 -18.55 -10.63
C ILE A 173 -4.47 -19.41 -11.83
N VAL A 174 -4.25 -20.72 -11.71
CA VAL A 174 -4.57 -21.70 -12.75
C VAL A 174 -5.84 -22.44 -12.38
N ARG A 175 -6.76 -22.62 -13.34
CA ARG A 175 -7.94 -23.46 -13.13
C ARG A 175 -7.57 -24.91 -13.41
N GLU A 176 -7.54 -25.72 -12.36
CA GLU A 176 -7.32 -27.16 -12.40
C GLU A 176 -8.64 -27.90 -12.08
N GLU A 177 -8.67 -29.24 -12.20
CA GLU A 177 -9.85 -30.05 -11.88
C GLU A 177 -10.30 -29.88 -10.42
N VAL A 178 -9.35 -29.61 -9.51
CA VAL A 178 -9.60 -29.38 -8.08
C VAL A 178 -10.15 -27.98 -7.77
N GLY A 179 -10.12 -27.04 -8.74
CA GLY A 179 -10.56 -25.66 -8.56
C GLY A 179 -9.51 -24.63 -9.00
N ARG A 180 -9.60 -23.41 -8.45
CA ARG A 180 -8.63 -22.34 -8.68
C ARG A 180 -7.39 -22.59 -7.83
N VAL A 181 -6.22 -22.69 -8.45
CA VAL A 181 -4.96 -23.00 -7.78
C VAL A 181 -4.02 -21.80 -7.90
N LEU A 182 -3.63 -21.21 -6.78
CA LEU A 182 -2.58 -20.19 -6.74
C LEU A 182 -1.23 -20.88 -6.87
N THR A 183 -0.55 -20.69 -8.00
CA THR A 183 0.69 -21.39 -8.35
C THR A 183 1.88 -20.50 -8.06
N LEU A 184 2.56 -20.73 -6.92
CA LEU A 184 3.56 -19.81 -6.38
C LEU A 184 4.84 -19.71 -7.22
N ASP A 185 5.10 -20.67 -8.10
CA ASP A 185 6.29 -20.79 -8.95
C ASP A 185 6.01 -20.48 -10.44
N SER A 186 4.89 -19.82 -10.76
CA SER A 186 4.50 -19.50 -12.14
C SER A 186 4.06 -18.04 -12.32
N ILE A 187 4.57 -17.40 -13.39
CA ILE A 187 4.22 -16.04 -13.84
C ILE A 187 4.09 -16.01 -15.38
N GLN A 188 3.14 -16.76 -15.92
CA GLN A 188 2.83 -16.76 -17.35
C GLN A 188 2.24 -15.42 -17.80
N ALA A 189 1.46 -14.77 -16.92
CA ALA A 189 0.97 -13.41 -17.13
C ALA A 189 2.09 -12.39 -17.38
N GLY A 190 3.32 -12.69 -16.95
CA GLY A 190 4.49 -11.84 -17.12
C GLY A 190 4.82 -11.49 -18.57
N ASN A 191 4.45 -12.33 -19.53
CA ASN A 191 4.64 -12.06 -20.95
C ASN A 191 4.01 -10.73 -21.40
N ALA A 192 2.93 -10.29 -20.76
CA ALA A 192 2.26 -9.03 -21.07
C ALA A 192 3.04 -7.79 -20.59
N TRP A 193 3.97 -7.95 -19.65
CA TRP A 193 4.72 -6.84 -19.02
C TRP A 193 6.03 -6.54 -19.75
N ILE A 194 6.50 -7.47 -20.58
CA ILE A 194 7.74 -7.31 -21.35
C ILE A 194 7.58 -6.20 -22.39
N GLY A 195 8.59 -5.34 -22.50
CA GLY A 195 8.63 -4.25 -23.46
C GLY A 195 8.05 -2.92 -22.97
N MET A 196 7.62 -2.83 -21.71
CA MET A 196 7.28 -1.55 -21.09
C MET A 196 8.53 -0.71 -20.81
N ASP A 197 8.41 0.62 -20.90
CA ASP A 197 9.49 1.53 -20.52
C ASP A 197 9.55 1.72 -18.99
N MET A 198 8.41 1.56 -18.31
CA MET A 198 8.32 1.56 -16.86
C MET A 198 7.30 0.53 -16.36
N LEU A 199 7.70 -0.24 -15.36
CA LEU A 199 6.85 -1.17 -14.63
C LEU A 199 6.74 -0.75 -13.17
N ILE A 200 5.52 -0.66 -12.64
CA ILE A 200 5.23 -0.31 -11.26
C ILE A 200 4.42 -1.45 -10.65
N PHE A 201 5.10 -2.31 -9.90
CA PHE A 201 4.50 -3.48 -9.29
C PHE A 201 3.94 -3.17 -7.91
N ASN A 202 2.85 -3.81 -7.53
CA ASN A 202 2.47 -3.96 -6.13
C ASN A 202 1.92 -5.37 -5.87
N SER A 203 1.91 -5.79 -4.62
CA SER A 203 1.16 -6.97 -4.19
C SER A 203 1.15 -7.04 -2.66
N TRP A 204 -0.02 -7.23 -2.05
CA TRP A 204 -0.17 -7.73 -0.67
C TRP A 204 -1.64 -7.80 -0.26
N HIS A 205 -2.44 -6.81 -0.66
CA HIS A 205 -3.77 -6.58 -0.09
C HIS A 205 -4.67 -7.82 -0.22
N TRP A 206 -4.62 -8.49 -1.37
CA TRP A 206 -5.43 -9.68 -1.66
C TRP A 206 -4.91 -10.98 -1.03
N TRP A 207 -3.67 -11.02 -0.55
CA TRP A 207 -3.09 -12.21 0.11
C TRP A 207 -3.74 -12.48 1.46
N THR A 208 -4.26 -11.44 2.12
CA THR A 208 -4.88 -11.56 3.44
C THR A 208 -6.36 -11.95 3.36
N HIS A 209 -6.97 -11.94 2.17
CA HIS A 209 -8.37 -12.31 1.98
C HIS A 209 -8.63 -13.78 2.35
N THR A 210 -9.82 -14.01 2.92
CA THR A 210 -10.34 -15.32 3.33
C THR A 210 -11.80 -15.44 2.94
N GLY A 211 -12.35 -16.65 3.01
CA GLY A 211 -13.77 -16.91 2.66
C GLY A 211 -14.07 -16.59 1.19
N ASN A 212 -15.20 -15.94 0.93
CA ASN A 212 -15.68 -15.64 -0.43
C ASN A 212 -14.76 -14.66 -1.20
N SER A 213 -13.97 -13.84 -0.49
CA SER A 213 -13.04 -12.89 -1.10
C SER A 213 -11.68 -13.54 -1.44
N GLN A 214 -11.46 -14.81 -1.08
CA GLN A 214 -10.25 -15.52 -1.42
C GLN A 214 -10.24 -15.89 -2.92
N GLY A 215 -9.22 -15.44 -3.63
CA GLY A 215 -9.08 -15.63 -5.08
C GLY A 215 -8.79 -17.06 -5.53
N TRP A 216 -8.45 -17.96 -4.61
CA TRP A 216 -8.00 -19.32 -4.89
C TRP A 216 -8.61 -20.33 -3.92
N ASP A 217 -8.63 -21.60 -4.32
CA ASP A 217 -9.20 -22.74 -3.57
C ASP A 217 -8.12 -23.66 -3.02
N TYR A 218 -6.95 -23.70 -3.67
CA TYR A 218 -5.73 -24.41 -3.31
C TYR A 218 -4.48 -23.57 -3.63
N ILE A 219 -3.33 -23.95 -3.05
CA ILE A 219 -2.02 -23.36 -3.33
C ILE A 219 -1.11 -24.47 -3.85
N ARG A 220 -0.37 -24.18 -4.93
CA ARG A 220 0.68 -25.03 -5.47
C ARG A 220 2.05 -24.48 -5.11
N ASP A 221 2.84 -25.29 -4.43
CA ASP A 221 4.23 -25.03 -4.01
C ASP A 221 5.13 -26.11 -4.61
N GLY A 222 5.59 -25.86 -5.84
CA GLY A 222 6.25 -26.86 -6.68
C GLY A 222 5.34 -28.08 -6.89
N PRO A 223 5.78 -29.30 -6.51
CA PRO A 223 4.98 -30.51 -6.68
C PRO A 223 3.82 -30.62 -5.68
N ASN A 224 3.81 -29.82 -4.61
CA ASN A 224 2.85 -29.96 -3.52
C ASN A 224 1.58 -29.15 -3.78
N LEU A 225 0.42 -29.79 -3.68
CA LEU A 225 -0.89 -29.14 -3.69
C LEU A 225 -1.44 -29.06 -2.26
N LEU A 226 -1.60 -27.84 -1.76
CA LEU A 226 -1.97 -27.56 -0.38
C LEU A 226 -3.36 -26.89 -0.34
N LYS A 227 -4.17 -27.24 0.66
CA LYS A 227 -5.46 -26.55 0.86
C LYS A 227 -5.26 -25.13 1.39
N ASN A 228 -4.19 -24.90 2.14
CA ASN A 228 -3.86 -23.61 2.72
C ASN A 228 -2.36 -23.52 3.01
N MET A 229 -1.85 -22.30 3.13
CA MET A 229 -0.50 -21.96 3.55
C MET A 229 -0.56 -20.69 4.41
N GLU A 230 0.40 -20.54 5.33
CA GLU A 230 0.61 -19.29 6.04
C GLU A 230 0.83 -18.14 5.03
N ARG A 231 0.20 -16.99 5.26
CA ARG A 231 0.10 -15.91 4.26
C ARG A 231 1.44 -15.26 3.96
N LEU A 232 2.26 -15.03 4.98
CA LEU A 232 3.59 -14.45 4.82
C LEU A 232 4.53 -15.44 4.12
N GLU A 233 4.41 -16.74 4.39
CA GLU A 233 5.14 -17.79 3.66
C GLU A 233 4.76 -17.83 2.18
N ALA A 234 3.45 -17.88 1.88
CA ALA A 234 2.95 -17.88 0.50
C ALA A 234 3.39 -16.61 -0.24
N PHE A 235 3.26 -15.44 0.41
CA PHE A 235 3.69 -14.16 -0.14
C PHE A 235 5.19 -14.13 -0.40
N TYR A 236 6.02 -14.61 0.53
CA TYR A 236 7.46 -14.67 0.34
C TYR A 236 7.86 -15.56 -0.86
N LYS A 237 7.22 -16.73 -1.00
CA LYS A 237 7.46 -17.64 -2.14
C LYS A 237 7.05 -16.98 -3.46
N GLY A 238 5.83 -16.47 -3.57
CA GLY A 238 5.35 -15.82 -4.79
C GLY A 238 6.17 -14.58 -5.17
N MET A 239 6.53 -13.75 -4.19
CA MET A 239 7.40 -12.60 -4.41
C MET A 239 8.83 -12.99 -4.81
N SER A 240 9.34 -14.13 -4.32
CA SER A 240 10.64 -14.65 -4.76
C SER A 240 10.59 -15.05 -6.23
N THR A 241 9.53 -15.73 -6.67
CA THR A 241 9.28 -16.05 -8.09
C THR A 241 9.18 -14.78 -8.94
N TRP A 242 8.50 -13.74 -8.46
CA TRP A 242 8.46 -12.45 -9.14
C TRP A 242 9.85 -11.81 -9.27
N GLY A 243 10.65 -11.83 -8.20
CA GLY A 243 12.02 -11.31 -8.24
C GLY A 243 12.88 -12.05 -9.28
N GLU A 244 12.78 -13.37 -9.34
CA GLU A 244 13.46 -14.19 -10.35
C GLU A 244 12.96 -13.90 -11.77
N TRP A 245 11.65 -13.71 -11.95
CA TRP A 245 11.07 -13.33 -13.22
C TRP A 245 11.62 -11.99 -13.73
N VAL A 246 11.71 -10.98 -12.86
CA VAL A 246 12.30 -9.67 -13.22
C VAL A 246 13.76 -9.84 -13.63
N ASP A 247 14.55 -10.59 -12.85
CA ASP A 247 15.97 -10.83 -13.13
C ASP A 247 16.23 -11.54 -14.45
N GLN A 248 15.29 -12.36 -14.91
CA GLN A 248 15.42 -13.14 -16.15
C GLN A 248 14.89 -12.41 -17.39
N ASN A 249 13.87 -11.55 -17.22
CA ASN A 249 13.08 -11.03 -18.35
C ASN A 249 13.22 -9.52 -18.57
N ILE A 250 13.71 -8.76 -17.58
CA ILE A 250 13.77 -7.31 -17.67
C ILE A 250 15.21 -6.82 -17.88
N ASP A 251 15.41 -6.03 -18.93
CA ASP A 251 16.65 -5.30 -19.17
C ASP A 251 16.59 -3.94 -18.46
N PRO A 252 17.33 -3.73 -17.35
CA PRO A 252 17.28 -2.51 -16.57
C PRO A 252 17.86 -1.28 -17.30
N SER A 253 18.53 -1.47 -18.45
CA SER A 253 18.95 -0.36 -19.30
C SER A 253 17.81 0.22 -20.15
N LYS A 254 16.72 -0.53 -20.33
CA LYS A 254 15.56 -0.17 -21.15
C LYS A 254 14.32 0.10 -20.32
N THR A 255 14.11 -0.68 -19.27
CA THR A 255 12.89 -0.63 -18.45
C THR A 255 13.23 -0.19 -17.03
N LYS A 256 12.57 0.86 -16.55
CA LYS A 256 12.59 1.22 -15.13
C LYS A 256 11.62 0.34 -14.36
N VAL A 257 12.06 -0.25 -13.25
CA VAL A 257 11.20 -1.11 -12.42
C VAL A 257 11.06 -0.51 -11.03
N PHE A 258 9.81 -0.30 -10.63
CA PHE A 258 9.42 0.15 -9.31
C PHE A 258 8.60 -0.95 -8.61
N PHE A 259 8.74 -1.01 -7.30
CA PHE A 259 7.81 -1.73 -6.43
C PHE A 259 7.15 -0.72 -5.49
N GLN A 260 5.84 -0.57 -5.59
CA GLN A 260 5.03 0.18 -4.64
C GLN A 260 5.07 -0.55 -3.30
N GLY A 261 5.49 0.14 -2.25
CA GLY A 261 5.48 -0.37 -0.88
C GLY A 261 4.09 -0.81 -0.40
N ILE A 262 4.06 -1.47 0.75
CA ILE A 262 2.82 -2.03 1.28
C ILE A 262 1.84 -0.91 1.61
N SER A 263 0.69 -0.89 0.93
CA SER A 263 -0.43 -0.04 1.36
C SER A 263 -1.02 -0.60 2.66
N PRO A 264 -1.11 0.18 3.74
CA PRO A 264 -1.70 -0.27 4.98
C PRO A 264 -3.23 -0.28 4.91
N THR A 265 -3.83 -0.90 5.93
CA THR A 265 -5.27 -0.81 6.21
C THR A 265 -5.48 -0.18 7.58
N HIS A 266 -6.64 0.42 7.81
CA HIS A 266 -7.00 1.02 9.11
C HIS A 266 -8.31 0.45 9.67
N TYR A 267 -8.46 -0.87 9.67
CA TYR A 267 -9.63 -1.54 10.25
C TYR A 267 -9.59 -1.58 11.78
N GLN A 268 -8.40 -1.62 12.38
CA GLN A 268 -8.20 -1.86 13.81
C GLN A 268 -7.48 -0.68 14.47
N GLY A 269 -8.22 0.17 15.18
CA GLY A 269 -7.65 1.34 15.84
C GLY A 269 -6.63 1.06 16.94
N GLU A 270 -6.55 -0.19 17.44
CA GLU A 270 -5.51 -0.62 18.37
C GLU A 270 -4.11 -0.40 17.79
N GLU A 271 -3.96 -0.50 16.47
CA GLU A 271 -2.69 -0.27 15.78
C GLU A 271 -2.16 1.17 15.92
N TRP A 272 -3.06 2.12 16.22
CA TRP A 272 -2.72 3.52 16.51
C TRP A 272 -3.19 3.99 17.90
N ASN A 273 -3.30 3.06 18.87
CA ASN A 273 -3.68 3.31 20.27
C ASN A 273 -5.12 3.84 20.48
N GLU A 274 -6.04 3.57 19.56
CA GLU A 274 -7.46 3.90 19.66
C GLU A 274 -8.34 2.65 19.43
N PRO A 275 -8.31 1.65 20.33
CA PRO A 275 -8.81 0.29 20.07
C PRO A 275 -10.30 0.15 19.73
N ARG A 276 -11.12 1.18 19.95
CA ARG A 276 -12.56 1.18 19.64
C ARG A 276 -12.88 1.82 18.28
N LYS A 277 -11.86 2.22 17.53
CA LYS A 277 -12.01 2.93 16.26
C LYS A 277 -11.57 2.09 15.07
N SER A 278 -11.95 2.59 13.89
CA SER A 278 -11.45 2.20 12.56
C SER A 278 -11.14 3.48 11.80
N CYS A 279 -10.92 3.42 10.48
CA CYS A 279 -10.84 4.61 9.63
C CYS A 279 -12.13 5.46 9.63
N SER A 280 -13.26 4.89 10.07
CA SER A 280 -14.54 5.60 10.06
C SER A 280 -14.53 6.80 11.01
N GLY A 281 -14.82 7.97 10.46
CA GLY A 281 -14.87 9.23 11.21
C GLY A 281 -13.50 9.84 11.51
N GLU A 282 -12.41 9.26 11.00
CA GLU A 282 -11.08 9.86 11.14
C GLU A 282 -10.91 11.00 10.15
N LEU A 283 -10.57 12.18 10.67
CA LEU A 283 -10.53 13.42 9.88
C LEU A 283 -9.10 13.96 9.67
N GLU A 284 -8.14 13.47 10.44
CA GLU A 284 -6.76 13.95 10.39
C GLU A 284 -5.77 12.78 10.40
N PRO A 285 -4.59 12.94 9.75
CA PRO A 285 -3.49 12.02 9.87
C PRO A 285 -3.06 11.83 11.34
N LEU A 286 -2.40 10.72 11.62
CA LEU A 286 -1.60 10.59 12.82
C LEU A 286 -0.42 11.57 12.75
N GLY A 287 -0.24 12.37 13.80
CA GLY A 287 0.90 13.25 13.93
C GLY A 287 2.21 12.48 14.15
N GLY A 288 3.33 13.11 13.78
CA GLY A 288 4.67 12.57 13.97
C GLY A 288 5.20 11.78 12.77
N SER A 289 6.22 10.96 13.02
CA SER A 289 6.98 10.23 11.99
C SER A 289 7.09 8.73 12.30
N THR A 290 6.21 8.22 13.15
CA THR A 290 6.21 6.82 13.61
C THR A 290 4.78 6.31 13.76
N TYR A 291 4.54 5.06 13.39
CA TYR A 291 3.26 4.39 13.60
C TYR A 291 3.34 3.43 14.81
N PRO A 292 2.41 3.45 15.78
CA PRO A 292 2.55 2.71 17.03
C PRO A 292 2.71 1.18 16.88
N ALA A 293 1.97 0.54 15.96
CA ALA A 293 2.10 -0.90 15.70
C ALA A 293 3.39 -1.29 14.94
N GLY A 294 4.16 -0.31 14.45
CA GLY A 294 5.28 -0.54 13.56
C GLY A 294 4.85 -0.92 12.13
N LEU A 295 5.83 -1.35 11.33
CA LEU A 295 5.60 -1.72 9.94
C LEU A 295 4.88 -3.07 9.81
N PRO A 296 4.00 -3.25 8.80
CA PRO A 296 3.40 -4.53 8.53
C PRO A 296 4.49 -5.58 8.17
N PRO A 297 4.38 -6.84 8.63
CA PRO A 297 5.38 -7.87 8.35
C PRO A 297 5.68 -8.09 6.85
N ALA A 298 4.69 -7.88 5.98
CA ALA A 298 4.85 -7.96 4.53
C ALA A 298 5.89 -6.97 3.97
N ALA A 299 6.08 -5.81 4.62
CA ALA A 299 7.12 -4.86 4.21
C ALA A 299 8.53 -5.43 4.39
N ASN A 300 8.73 -6.28 5.42
CA ASN A 300 10.00 -6.98 5.60
C ASN A 300 10.24 -8.03 4.51
N ILE A 301 9.18 -8.70 4.03
CA ILE A 301 9.27 -9.64 2.92
C ILE A 301 9.67 -8.93 1.63
N VAL A 302 9.02 -7.81 1.29
CA VAL A 302 9.39 -7.00 0.13
C VAL A 302 10.86 -6.60 0.21
N ASN A 303 11.29 -6.00 1.31
CA ASN A 303 12.70 -5.62 1.51
C ASN A 303 13.67 -6.81 1.37
N ARG A 304 13.30 -7.98 1.90
CA ARG A 304 14.11 -9.19 1.79
C ARG A 304 14.24 -9.67 0.35
N VAL A 305 13.14 -9.69 -0.40
CA VAL A 305 13.12 -10.10 -1.81
C VAL A 305 13.94 -9.13 -2.64
N LEU A 306 13.69 -7.83 -2.54
CA LEU A 306 14.42 -6.80 -3.30
C LEU A 306 15.93 -6.83 -3.03
N LYS A 307 16.34 -7.12 -1.79
CA LYS A 307 17.76 -7.26 -1.44
C LYS A 307 18.44 -8.47 -2.10
N ASN A 308 17.69 -9.52 -2.40
CA ASN A 308 18.20 -10.77 -2.97
C ASN A 308 18.14 -10.80 -4.50
N MET A 309 17.48 -9.83 -5.14
CA MET A 309 17.43 -9.70 -6.60
C MET A 309 18.78 -9.24 -7.17
N LYS A 310 19.08 -9.67 -8.38
CA LYS A 310 20.23 -9.19 -9.18
C LYS A 310 19.93 -7.81 -9.77
N SER A 311 18.70 -7.61 -10.21
CA SER A 311 18.21 -6.36 -10.79
C SER A 311 17.90 -5.35 -9.70
N LYS A 312 18.28 -4.09 -9.93
CA LYS A 312 17.93 -3.00 -9.04
C LYS A 312 16.51 -2.55 -9.31
N VAL A 313 15.58 -2.95 -8.44
CA VAL A 313 14.22 -2.41 -8.40
C VAL A 313 14.17 -1.27 -7.40
N TYR A 314 13.51 -0.17 -7.77
CA TYR A 314 13.33 0.97 -6.88
C TYR A 314 12.09 0.75 -6.01
N LEU A 315 12.28 0.69 -4.68
CA LEU A 315 11.17 0.63 -3.73
C LEU A 315 10.58 2.04 -3.53
N LEU A 316 9.32 2.24 -3.88
CA LEU A 316 8.55 3.39 -3.41
C LEU A 316 8.14 3.07 -1.97
N ASP A 317 8.93 3.49 -0.98
CA ASP A 317 8.73 3.13 0.43
C ASP A 317 7.59 3.93 1.08
N ILE A 318 6.38 3.78 0.53
CA ILE A 318 5.18 4.51 0.91
C ILE A 318 4.52 4.00 2.20
N THR A 319 5.02 2.90 2.77
CA THR A 319 4.30 2.16 3.82
C THR A 319 4.02 3.03 5.05
N LEU A 320 5.08 3.62 5.63
CA LEU A 320 4.97 4.39 6.87
C LEU A 320 4.19 5.69 6.66
N LEU A 321 4.48 6.45 5.61
CA LEU A 321 3.73 7.69 5.34
C LEU A 321 2.25 7.41 5.13
N SER A 322 1.91 6.25 4.55
CA SER A 322 0.52 5.83 4.34
C SER A 322 -0.14 5.36 5.64
N GLN A 323 0.61 4.76 6.57
CA GLN A 323 0.10 4.37 7.90
C GLN A 323 -0.31 5.59 8.74
N LEU A 324 0.27 6.76 8.44
CA LEU A 324 -0.13 7.98 9.12
C LEU A 324 -1.47 8.52 8.59
N ARG A 325 -1.98 8.03 7.45
CA ARG A 325 -3.14 8.58 6.75
C ARG A 325 -4.46 7.87 7.03
N LYS A 326 -4.73 7.53 8.29
CA LYS A 326 -6.01 6.91 8.71
C LYS A 326 -7.26 7.69 8.27
N ASP A 327 -7.12 8.97 7.95
CA ASP A 327 -8.14 9.89 7.44
C ASP A 327 -8.51 9.69 5.96
N ALA A 328 -7.65 9.10 5.13
CA ALA A 328 -7.75 9.20 3.67
C ALA A 328 -8.55 8.06 3.00
N HIS A 329 -9.12 7.14 3.78
CA HIS A 329 -9.89 6.01 3.26
C HIS A 329 -11.32 6.40 2.82
N PRO A 330 -11.95 5.67 1.88
CA PRO A 330 -13.35 5.86 1.53
C PRO A 330 -14.31 5.68 2.71
N SER A 331 -14.02 4.78 3.64
CA SER A 331 -14.93 4.43 4.74
C SER A 331 -16.30 4.02 4.16
N ALA A 332 -17.38 4.73 4.51
CA ALA A 332 -18.72 4.45 4.00
C ALA A 332 -19.04 5.11 2.65
N TYR A 333 -18.09 5.87 2.07
CA TYR A 333 -18.27 6.66 0.85
C TYR A 333 -17.64 5.97 -0.37
N SER A 334 -17.79 4.65 -0.47
CA SER A 334 -17.17 3.77 -1.46
C SER A 334 -18.12 3.34 -2.58
N GLY A 335 -18.94 4.25 -3.09
CA GLY A 335 -19.84 3.92 -4.19
C GLY A 335 -20.96 2.96 -3.79
N ASP A 336 -21.20 1.96 -4.65
CA ASP A 336 -22.15 0.87 -4.39
C ASP A 336 -21.57 -0.21 -3.46
N HIS A 337 -20.30 -0.10 -3.06
CA HIS A 337 -19.68 -1.04 -2.13
C HIS A 337 -20.13 -0.70 -0.71
N ALA A 338 -21.11 -1.45 -0.21
CA ALA A 338 -21.58 -1.31 1.16
C ALA A 338 -20.48 -1.73 2.17
N GLY A 339 -20.35 -0.97 3.25
CA GLY A 339 -19.45 -1.29 4.34
C GLY A 339 -18.59 -0.11 4.75
N ASN A 340 -17.49 -0.41 5.43
CA ASN A 340 -16.50 0.56 5.86
C ASN A 340 -15.16 0.15 5.24
N ASP A 341 -14.84 0.70 4.07
CA ASP A 341 -13.58 0.42 3.39
C ASP A 341 -12.44 1.19 4.06
N CYS A 342 -11.59 0.45 4.76
CA CYS A 342 -10.35 0.97 5.36
C CYS A 342 -9.11 0.39 4.69
N SER A 343 -9.19 0.04 3.40
CA SER A 343 -8.12 -0.57 2.61
C SER A 343 -7.74 0.22 1.36
N HIS A 344 -8.73 0.76 0.66
CA HIS A 344 -8.52 1.61 -0.52
C HIS A 344 -8.45 3.09 -0.12
N TRP A 345 -8.21 3.98 -1.07
CA TRP A 345 -8.02 5.41 -0.79
C TRP A 345 -8.91 6.27 -1.67
N CYS A 346 -9.45 7.34 -1.07
CA CYS A 346 -10.17 8.36 -1.81
C CYS A 346 -9.28 9.00 -2.88
N LEU A 347 -9.87 9.33 -4.04
CA LEU A 347 -9.27 10.14 -5.09
C LEU A 347 -10.06 11.44 -5.29
N PRO A 348 -9.40 12.61 -5.34
CA PRO A 348 -7.99 12.84 -5.01
C PRO A 348 -7.66 12.50 -3.55
N GLY A 349 -6.38 12.24 -3.26
CA GLY A 349 -5.96 11.79 -1.93
C GLY A 349 -4.56 11.18 -1.87
N LEU A 350 -4.37 10.21 -0.98
CA LEU A 350 -3.06 9.61 -0.69
C LEU A 350 -2.34 9.02 -1.93
N PRO A 351 -3.02 8.34 -2.88
CA PRO A 351 -2.35 7.84 -4.08
C PRO A 351 -1.75 8.94 -4.96
N ASP A 352 -2.26 10.18 -4.89
CA ASP A 352 -1.65 11.31 -5.58
C ASP A 352 -0.23 11.56 -5.05
N THR A 353 -0.04 11.49 -3.73
CA THR A 353 1.29 11.59 -3.11
C THR A 353 2.21 10.43 -3.51
N TRP A 354 1.69 9.22 -3.70
CA TRP A 354 2.51 8.12 -4.21
C TRP A 354 3.04 8.42 -5.62
N ASN A 355 2.20 9.04 -6.46
CA ASN A 355 2.58 9.48 -7.80
C ASN A 355 3.54 10.68 -7.78
N GLU A 356 3.39 11.61 -6.83
CA GLU A 356 4.37 12.68 -6.60
C GLU A 356 5.74 12.11 -6.20
N LEU A 357 5.77 11.10 -5.32
CA LEU A 357 6.99 10.42 -4.88
C LEU A 357 7.63 9.62 -6.03
N LEU A 358 6.83 8.93 -6.84
CA LEU A 358 7.30 8.28 -8.08
C LEU A 358 7.94 9.31 -9.01
N ASN A 359 7.27 10.43 -9.28
CA ASN A 359 7.82 11.49 -10.12
C ASN A 359 9.12 12.06 -9.52
N GLY A 360 9.14 12.32 -8.21
CA GLY A 360 10.32 12.76 -7.47
C GLY A 360 11.49 11.80 -7.66
N ALA A 361 11.27 10.49 -7.52
CA ALA A 361 12.29 9.46 -7.73
C ALA A 361 12.78 9.34 -9.18
N LEU A 362 11.95 9.74 -10.16
CA LEU A 362 12.31 9.72 -11.58
C LEU A 362 13.18 10.90 -12.00
N ILE A 363 13.07 12.04 -11.31
CA ILE A 363 13.78 13.28 -11.64
C ILE A 363 14.90 13.63 -10.65
N SER A 364 15.03 12.86 -9.56
CA SER A 364 16.07 13.02 -8.53
C SER A 364 17.42 12.41 -8.88
#